data_AF-A0A3M7APZ6-F1
#
_entry.id   AF-A0A3M7APZ6-F1
#
_cell.length_a   1.000
_cell.length_b   1.000
_cell.length_c   1.000
_cell.angle_alpha   90.00
_cell.angle_beta   90.00
_cell.angle_gamma   90.00
#
_symmetry.space_group_name_H-M   'P 1'
#
loop_
_entity.id
_entity.type
_entity.pdbx_description
1 polymer ?
#
loop_
_entity_poly.entity_id
_entity_poly.type
_entity_poly.pdbx_seq_one_letter_code
_entity_poly.pdbx_strand_id
1 'polypeptide(L)'
;MFKRSFHAVRERHDAQKGKVRKISKRSFRDDAKQRMREALANAGNTPETSPSVGSNASPRLNSAIITISVGKDQRLFAAHEDVLARAPWFVEACRELFFASPGQRRINLPDEEAEVFSAVLEYLYKGDYSPRLLHDRKAQKWTLEDVEGLKTSTSLASRPSNEKQTSGLTELATIYHHGVGDYILRDTAVYCTALRFGLPELQ
;
A
#
# COMPACT_ATOMS: atom_id res chain seq x y z
N MET A 1 -35.19 -50.80 -24.39
CA MET A 1 -34.25 -51.58 -23.56
C MET A 1 -33.18 -52.17 -24.46
N PHE A 2 -31.98 -51.63 -24.48
CA PHE A 2 -30.88 -52.15 -25.29
C PHE A 2 -29.78 -52.69 -24.36
N LYS A 3 -29.71 -54.02 -24.24
CA LYS A 3 -28.66 -54.76 -23.53
C LYS A 3 -27.50 -54.98 -24.48
N ARG A 4 -26.32 -54.45 -24.15
CA ARG A 4 -25.05 -54.83 -24.77
C ARG A 4 -24.31 -55.70 -23.77
N SER A 5 -24.07 -56.94 -24.13
CA SER A 5 -23.16 -57.86 -23.45
C SER A 5 -21.95 -58.08 -24.34
N PHE A 6 -20.75 -57.87 -23.78
CA PHE A 6 -19.51 -58.46 -24.28
C PHE A 6 -18.74 -59.03 -23.08
N HIS A 7 -18.44 -60.33 -23.17
CA HIS A 7 -17.44 -61.01 -22.36
C HIS A 7 -16.04 -60.73 -22.92
N ALA A 8 -15.05 -60.58 -22.05
CA ALA A 8 -13.70 -61.09 -22.29
C ALA A 8 -12.99 -61.33 -20.95
N VAL A 9 -12.76 -62.62 -20.67
CA VAL A 9 -11.93 -63.19 -19.61
C VAL A 9 -10.54 -63.44 -20.19
N ARG A 10 -9.48 -63.20 -19.40
CA ARG A 10 -8.17 -63.91 -19.32
C ARG A 10 -7.14 -62.98 -18.65
N GLU A 11 -6.18 -63.39 -17.84
CA GLU A 11 -5.82 -64.65 -17.21
C GLU A 11 -4.70 -64.35 -16.20
N ARG A 12 -4.61 -65.22 -15.17
CA ARG A 12 -3.40 -65.67 -14.44
C ARG A 12 -2.58 -64.65 -13.63
N HIS A 13 -2.65 -64.88 -12.32
CA HIS A 13 -1.77 -64.34 -11.29
C HIS A 13 -0.81 -65.48 -10.90
N ASP A 14 0.46 -65.39 -11.30
CA ASP A 14 1.52 -66.27 -10.81
C ASP A 14 2.67 -65.44 -10.25
N ALA A 15 3.16 -65.88 -9.10
CA ALA A 15 4.05 -65.18 -8.20
C ALA A 15 5.48 -65.03 -8.74
N GLN A 16 6.15 -63.90 -8.44
CA GLN A 16 7.61 -63.87 -8.39
C GLN A 16 8.15 -62.92 -7.31
N LYS A 17 8.59 -63.57 -6.24
CA LYS A 17 9.53 -63.21 -5.16
C LYS A 17 10.51 -62.06 -5.49
N GLY A 18 10.36 -60.90 -4.83
CA GLY A 18 11.30 -59.78 -4.85
C GLY A 18 11.98 -59.54 -3.49
N LYS A 19 13.31 -59.60 -3.45
CA LYS A 19 14.15 -59.38 -2.24
C LYS A 19 13.99 -57.95 -1.70
N VAL A 20 13.62 -57.83 -0.43
CA VAL A 20 13.64 -56.56 0.32
C VAL A 20 15.09 -56.08 0.48
N ARG A 21 15.44 -54.97 -0.18
CA ARG A 21 16.69 -54.23 0.10
C ARG A 21 16.41 -53.20 1.19
N LYS A 22 17.13 -53.31 2.30
CA LYS A 22 17.10 -52.36 3.43
C LYS A 22 17.44 -50.96 2.91
N ILE A 23 16.46 -50.04 2.95
CA ILE A 23 16.68 -48.62 2.72
C ILE A 23 17.38 -48.06 3.95
N SER A 24 18.66 -47.72 3.79
CA SER A 24 19.44 -46.95 4.76
C SER A 24 18.77 -45.59 4.96
N LYS A 25 18.39 -45.27 6.20
CA LYS A 25 17.93 -43.95 6.64
C LYS A 25 19.08 -42.96 6.47
N ARG A 26 19.23 -42.38 5.28
CA ARG A 26 20.03 -41.17 5.07
C ARG A 26 19.24 -40.00 5.65
N SER A 27 19.90 -39.21 6.47
CA SER A 27 19.25 -38.22 7.33
C SER A 27 18.74 -37.04 6.52
N PHE A 28 17.47 -36.70 6.66
CA PHE A 28 16.81 -35.52 6.06
C PHE A 28 17.48 -34.17 6.40
N ARG A 29 18.44 -34.16 7.34
CA ARG A 29 19.19 -32.96 7.74
C ARG A 29 20.27 -32.56 6.75
N ASP A 30 20.80 -33.49 5.95
CA ASP A 30 21.86 -33.17 5.00
C ASP A 30 21.32 -32.50 3.74
N ASP A 31 20.14 -32.90 3.25
CA ASP A 31 19.49 -32.26 2.10
C ASP A 31 19.11 -30.80 2.38
N ALA A 32 18.69 -30.49 3.61
CA ALA A 32 18.39 -29.12 4.02
C ALA A 32 19.64 -28.23 4.10
N LYS A 33 20.75 -28.76 4.61
CA LYS A 33 22.05 -28.06 4.64
C LYS A 33 22.63 -27.86 3.24
N GLN A 34 22.43 -28.84 2.35
CA GLN A 34 22.89 -28.76 0.98
C GLN A 34 22.11 -27.71 0.17
N ARG A 35 20.78 -27.66 0.31
CA ARG A 35 19.94 -26.60 -0.28
C ARG A 35 20.32 -25.20 0.21
N MET A 36 20.65 -25.06 1.49
CA MET A 36 21.09 -23.78 2.05
C MET A 36 22.47 -23.35 1.50
N ARG A 37 23.40 -24.29 1.28
CA ARG A 37 24.68 -23.99 0.62
C ARG A 37 24.52 -23.64 -0.85
N GLU A 38 23.63 -24.32 -1.57
CA GLU A 38 23.32 -24.02 -2.97
C GLU A 38 22.62 -22.66 -3.13
N ALA A 39 21.74 -22.28 -2.18
CA ALA A 39 21.13 -20.95 -2.13
C ALA A 39 22.16 -19.83 -1.87
N LEU A 40 23.15 -20.07 -1.02
CA LEU A 40 24.23 -19.11 -0.78
C LEU A 40 25.23 -19.02 -1.95
N ALA A 41 25.46 -20.13 -2.66
CA ALA A 41 26.32 -20.14 -3.85
C ALA A 41 25.67 -19.43 -5.06
N ASN A 42 24.35 -19.52 -5.22
CA ASN A 42 23.61 -18.83 -6.28
C ASN A 42 23.35 -17.34 -6.01
N ALA A 43 23.57 -16.86 -4.78
CA ALA A 43 23.47 -15.44 -4.44
C ALA A 43 24.61 -14.58 -5.04
N GLY A 44 25.60 -15.20 -5.69
CA GLY A 44 26.72 -14.50 -6.32
C GLY A 44 26.51 -14.05 -7.77
N ASN A 45 25.36 -14.36 -8.40
CA ASN A 45 25.15 -14.14 -9.85
C ASN A 45 23.98 -13.19 -10.21
N THR A 46 23.45 -12.39 -9.28
CA THR A 46 22.58 -11.27 -9.65
C THR A 46 23.43 -10.00 -9.82
N PRO A 47 23.47 -9.40 -11.02
CA PRO A 47 24.23 -8.19 -11.23
C PRO A 47 23.57 -7.01 -10.50
N GLU A 48 24.40 -6.25 -9.78
CA GLU A 48 24.27 -4.83 -9.48
C GLU A 48 23.16 -4.39 -8.51
N THR A 49 23.42 -4.57 -7.21
CA THR A 49 23.09 -3.54 -6.22
C THR A 49 23.93 -2.28 -6.47
N SER A 50 23.35 -1.30 -7.16
CA SER A 50 23.68 0.11 -6.96
C SER A 50 22.47 0.79 -6.32
N PRO A 51 22.62 1.64 -5.29
CA PRO A 51 21.52 2.49 -4.84
C PRO A 51 21.36 3.58 -5.90
N SER A 52 20.59 3.29 -6.94
CA SER A 52 20.18 4.30 -7.90
C SER A 52 19.18 5.22 -7.20
N VAL A 53 19.70 6.27 -6.59
CA VAL A 53 18.95 7.50 -6.33
C VAL A 53 18.34 7.92 -7.67
N GLY A 54 17.02 7.88 -7.76
CA GLY A 54 16.28 8.26 -8.96
C GLY A 54 15.91 7.08 -9.85
N SER A 55 14.77 6.47 -9.56
CA SER A 55 13.96 5.83 -10.59
C SER A 55 12.55 5.70 -10.07
N ASN A 56 11.58 6.24 -10.82
CA ASN A 56 10.14 6.21 -10.53
C ASN A 56 9.59 4.78 -10.71
N ALA A 57 10.18 3.79 -10.03
CA ALA A 57 9.73 2.42 -10.02
C ALA A 57 8.48 2.32 -9.13
N SER A 58 7.44 1.67 -9.66
CA SER A 58 6.23 1.37 -8.90
C SER A 58 6.58 0.75 -7.54
N PRO A 59 5.88 1.15 -6.45
CA PRO A 59 6.24 0.71 -5.11
C PRO A 59 6.26 -0.81 -5.01
N ARG A 60 7.32 -1.35 -4.40
CA ARG A 60 7.44 -2.78 -4.16
C ARG A 60 6.49 -3.16 -3.02
N LEU A 61 5.34 -3.75 -3.37
CA LEU A 61 4.29 -4.15 -2.43
C LEU A 61 4.60 -5.45 -1.66
N ASN A 62 5.87 -5.76 -1.47
CA ASN A 62 6.34 -6.97 -0.79
C ASN A 62 7.15 -6.68 0.49
N SER A 63 7.32 -5.42 0.86
CA SER A 63 7.95 -5.01 2.12
C SER A 63 7.02 -5.15 3.32
N ALA A 64 7.57 -5.04 4.53
CA ALA A 64 6.82 -5.15 5.76
C ALA A 64 5.68 -4.11 5.83
N ILE A 65 4.54 -4.50 6.39
CA ILE A 65 3.42 -3.59 6.60
C ILE A 65 3.58 -2.92 7.96
N ILE A 66 3.67 -1.60 7.95
CA ILE A 66 3.75 -0.76 9.14
C ILE A 66 2.36 -0.23 9.46
N THR A 67 2.00 -0.25 10.75
CA THR A 67 0.76 0.34 11.25
C THR A 67 1.01 1.77 11.71
N ILE A 68 0.19 2.70 11.24
CA ILE A 68 0.20 4.11 11.63
C ILE A 68 -1.13 4.45 12.28
N SER A 69 -1.13 5.05 13.46
CA SER A 69 -2.33 5.63 14.08
C SER A 69 -2.35 7.15 13.81
N VAL A 70 -3.49 7.67 13.36
CA VAL A 70 -3.62 9.06 12.91
C VAL A 70 -4.80 9.75 13.59
N GLY A 71 -4.56 10.97 14.06
CA GLY A 71 -5.55 11.87 14.61
C GLY A 71 -6.07 11.47 16.00
N LYS A 72 -7.02 12.27 16.49
CA LYS A 72 -7.67 12.05 17.80
C LYS A 72 -8.46 10.76 17.86
N ASP A 73 -9.06 10.37 16.73
CA ASP A 73 -9.80 9.12 16.59
C ASP A 73 -8.89 7.89 16.49
N GLN A 74 -7.56 8.10 16.44
CA GLN A 74 -6.57 7.03 16.31
C GLN A 74 -6.87 6.11 15.13
N ARG A 75 -7.29 6.69 13.99
CA ARG A 75 -7.62 5.92 12.78
C ARG A 75 -6.37 5.17 12.34
N LEU A 76 -6.50 3.86 12.15
CA LEU A 76 -5.38 3.00 11.79
C LEU A 76 -5.23 2.92 10.28
N PHE A 77 -4.00 3.13 9.83
CA PHE A 77 -3.55 2.95 8.46
C PHE A 77 -2.50 1.85 8.41
N ALA A 78 -2.51 1.07 7.33
CA ALA A 78 -1.54 0.04 7.04
C ALA A 78 -0.86 0.39 5.71
N ALA A 79 0.46 0.54 5.72
CA ALA A 79 1.24 0.90 4.55
C ALA A 79 2.53 0.08 4.49
N HIS A 80 3.05 -0.14 3.29
CA HIS A 80 4.31 -0.85 3.10
C HIS A 80 5.49 0.03 3.49
N GLU A 81 6.51 -0.55 4.13
CA GLU A 81 7.74 0.15 4.54
C GLU A 81 8.40 0.85 3.35
N ASP A 82 8.52 0.20 2.18
CA ASP A 82 9.11 0.81 0.98
C ASP A 82 8.29 2.00 0.45
N VAL A 83 6.97 1.95 0.64
CA VAL A 83 6.08 3.06 0.25
C VAL A 83 6.34 4.26 1.13
N LEU A 84 6.43 4.04 2.45
CA LEU A 84 6.71 5.06 3.46
C LEU A 84 8.12 5.63 3.32
N ALA A 85 9.10 4.80 2.93
CA ALA A 85 10.50 5.20 2.78
C ALA A 85 10.76 6.28 1.71
N ARG A 86 9.75 6.61 0.89
CA ARG A 86 9.80 7.77 -0.04
C ARG A 86 9.71 9.11 0.69
N ALA A 87 9.18 9.13 1.91
CA ALA A 87 9.21 10.29 2.78
C ALA A 87 10.37 10.12 3.78
N PRO A 88 11.38 11.03 3.78
CA PRO A 88 12.52 10.96 4.70
C PRO A 88 12.10 10.74 6.15
N TRP A 89 11.13 11.52 6.65
CA TRP A 89 10.65 11.43 8.02
C TRP A 89 10.20 10.02 8.43
N PHE A 90 9.58 9.28 7.51
CA PHE A 90 9.13 7.92 7.77
C PHE A 90 10.29 6.91 7.78
N VAL A 91 11.40 7.17 7.10
CA VAL A 91 12.61 6.33 7.18
C VAL A 91 13.14 6.34 8.61
N GLU A 92 13.26 7.52 9.22
CA GLU A 92 13.68 7.63 10.61
C GLU A 92 12.67 6.97 11.57
N ALA A 93 11.36 7.24 11.37
CA ALA A 93 10.32 6.65 12.21
C ALA A 93 10.27 5.11 12.12
N CYS A 94 10.41 4.54 10.92
CA CYS A 94 10.50 3.09 10.71
C CYS A 94 11.74 2.48 11.38
N ARG A 95 12.87 3.19 11.36
CA ARG A 95 14.08 2.75 12.05
C ARG A 95 13.88 2.69 13.56
N GLU A 96 13.18 3.65 14.16
CA GLU A 96 12.88 3.63 15.60
C GLU A 96 11.98 2.45 16.00
N LEU A 97 11.01 2.08 15.14
CA LEU A 97 10.14 0.92 15.36
C LEU A 97 10.91 -0.41 15.42
N PHE A 98 12.04 -0.51 14.73
CA PHE A 98 12.86 -1.72 14.77
C PHE A 98 13.40 -2.01 16.18
N PHE A 99 13.76 -0.95 16.91
CA PHE A 99 14.24 -1.03 18.30
C PHE A 99 13.11 -1.07 19.33
N ALA A 100 11.87 -0.78 18.91
CA ALA A 100 10.71 -0.79 19.78
C ALA A 100 10.32 -2.22 20.21
N SER A 101 9.75 -2.31 21.42
CA SER A 101 9.22 -3.57 21.95
C SER A 101 8.13 -4.14 21.02
N PRO A 102 7.96 -5.47 20.93
CA PRO A 102 7.06 -6.12 19.97
C PRO A 102 5.57 -5.73 20.09
N GLY A 103 5.15 -5.07 21.17
CA GLY A 103 3.80 -4.50 21.35
C GLY A 103 3.66 -3.01 20.99
N GLN A 104 4.75 -2.33 20.61
CA GLN A 104 4.80 -0.88 20.36
C GLN A 104 5.20 -0.54 18.93
N ARG A 105 5.18 -1.50 18.01
CA ARG A 105 5.52 -1.31 16.59
C ARG A 105 4.41 -0.58 15.82
N ARG A 106 4.08 0.65 16.24
CA ARG A 106 3.20 1.57 15.52
C ARG A 106 3.73 2.99 15.55
N ILE A 107 3.58 3.70 14.45
CA ILE A 107 3.84 5.14 14.36
C ILE A 107 2.58 5.86 14.83
N ASN A 108 2.72 6.87 15.69
CA ASN A 108 1.58 7.69 16.13
C ASN A 108 1.70 9.11 15.58
N LEU A 109 0.64 9.58 14.93
CA LEU A 109 0.51 10.93 14.38
C LEU A 109 -0.73 11.61 14.99
N PRO A 110 -0.68 12.02 16.27
CA PRO A 110 -1.85 12.55 16.98
C PRO A 110 -2.29 13.93 16.48
N ASP A 111 -1.37 14.71 15.91
CA ASP A 111 -1.62 16.07 15.43
C ASP A 111 -2.12 16.12 13.98
N GLU A 112 -2.11 14.99 13.29
CA GLU A 112 -2.50 14.90 11.88
C GLU A 112 -3.94 14.44 11.73
N GLU A 113 -4.65 14.97 10.73
CA GLU A 113 -6.00 14.51 10.39
C GLU A 113 -5.96 13.29 9.46
N ALA A 114 -6.87 12.35 9.64
CA ALA A 114 -6.89 11.10 8.89
C ALA A 114 -7.09 11.32 7.38
N GLU A 115 -7.91 12.30 7.01
CA GLU A 115 -8.23 12.70 5.65
C GLU A 115 -7.01 13.31 4.93
N VAL A 116 -6.15 14.00 5.69
CA VAL A 116 -4.89 14.59 5.20
C VAL A 116 -3.85 13.49 5.00
N PHE A 117 -3.68 12.63 6.00
CA PHE A 117 -2.76 11.50 5.89
C PHE A 117 -3.17 10.55 4.76
N SER A 118 -4.47 10.35 4.53
CA SER A 118 -4.97 9.56 3.40
C SER A 118 -4.53 10.15 2.06
N ALA A 119 -4.57 11.47 1.89
CA ALA A 119 -4.12 12.16 0.68
C ALA A 119 -2.61 11.98 0.47
N VAL A 120 -1.83 12.18 1.54
CA VAL A 120 -0.37 11.99 1.51
C VAL A 120 -0.03 10.54 1.18
N LEU A 121 -0.70 9.58 1.78
CA LEU A 121 -0.46 8.17 1.52
C LEU A 121 -0.79 7.80 0.07
N GLU A 122 -1.89 8.33 -0.47
CA GLU A 122 -2.22 8.18 -1.88
C GLU A 122 -1.11 8.72 -2.79
N TYR A 123 -0.63 9.94 -2.51
CA TYR A 123 0.51 10.52 -3.23
C TYR A 123 1.73 9.63 -3.15
N LEU A 124 2.06 9.08 -1.97
CA LEU A 124 3.16 8.13 -1.87
C LEU A 124 2.90 6.98 -2.85
N TYR A 125 1.75 6.31 -2.82
CA TYR A 125 1.48 5.18 -3.73
C TYR A 125 1.53 5.52 -5.22
N LYS A 126 0.89 6.61 -5.65
CA LYS A 126 0.60 6.89 -7.06
C LYS A 126 1.46 8.00 -7.68
N GLY A 127 2.11 8.82 -6.85
CA GLY A 127 2.78 10.06 -7.27
C GLY A 127 1.83 11.25 -7.42
N ASP A 128 0.54 11.07 -7.15
CA ASP A 128 -0.45 12.15 -7.09
C ASP A 128 -1.58 11.78 -6.11
N TYR A 129 -2.37 12.76 -5.68
CA TYR A 129 -3.53 12.58 -4.81
C TYR A 129 -4.75 13.26 -5.39
N SER A 130 -5.96 12.82 -5.03
CA SER A 130 -7.20 13.44 -5.53
C SER A 130 -8.19 13.73 -4.39
N PRO A 131 -9.09 14.71 -4.54
CA PRO A 131 -9.01 15.83 -5.50
C PRO A 131 -7.95 16.84 -5.08
N ARG A 132 -7.44 17.60 -6.05
CA ARG A 132 -6.50 18.71 -5.85
C ARG A 132 -7.13 20.06 -6.14
N LEU A 133 -6.64 21.10 -5.50
CA LEU A 133 -7.00 22.47 -5.80
C LEU A 133 -6.14 22.99 -6.97
N LEU A 134 -6.79 23.13 -8.13
CA LEU A 134 -6.18 23.63 -9.35
C LEU A 134 -6.36 25.15 -9.45
N HIS A 135 -5.28 25.88 -9.71
CA HIS A 135 -5.33 27.32 -9.95
C HIS A 135 -5.34 27.62 -11.44
N ASP A 136 -6.48 28.08 -11.96
CA ASP A 136 -6.52 28.72 -13.27
C ASP A 136 -5.99 30.16 -13.13
N ARG A 137 -4.71 30.34 -13.50
CA ARG A 137 -4.05 31.65 -13.47
C ARG A 137 -4.68 32.66 -14.44
N LYS A 138 -5.30 32.21 -15.54
CA LYS A 138 -5.92 33.11 -16.51
C LYS A 138 -7.24 33.64 -15.98
N ALA A 139 -8.02 32.78 -15.32
CA ALA A 139 -9.29 33.16 -14.72
C ALA A 139 -9.18 33.65 -13.26
N GLN A 140 -7.98 33.59 -12.65
CA GLN A 140 -7.75 33.84 -11.22
C GLN A 140 -8.74 33.06 -10.34
N LYS A 141 -8.95 31.80 -10.69
CA LYS A 141 -9.97 30.95 -10.06
C LYS A 141 -9.33 29.65 -9.59
N TRP A 142 -9.68 29.25 -8.36
CA TRP A 142 -9.36 27.94 -7.85
C TRP A 142 -10.53 26.99 -8.08
N THR A 143 -10.24 25.80 -8.60
CA THR A 143 -11.23 24.76 -8.87
C THR A 143 -10.70 23.43 -8.35
N LEU A 144 -11.56 22.62 -7.73
CA LEU A 144 -11.18 21.24 -7.44
C LEU A 144 -11.10 20.43 -8.73
N GLU A 145 -10.16 19.48 -8.75
CA GLU A 145 -10.11 18.41 -9.74
C GLU A 145 -11.47 17.69 -9.82
N ASP A 146 -11.97 17.47 -11.03
CA ASP A 146 -13.24 16.78 -11.25
C ASP A 146 -13.02 15.28 -11.06
N VAL A 147 -13.53 14.75 -9.96
CA VAL A 147 -13.42 13.31 -9.65
C VAL A 147 -14.51 12.60 -10.43
N GLU A 148 -14.13 11.84 -11.44
CA GLU A 148 -15.05 11.16 -12.37
C GLU A 148 -16.02 10.25 -11.58
N GLY A 149 -17.27 10.70 -11.45
CA GLY A 149 -18.29 10.07 -10.58
C GLY A 149 -19.05 11.05 -9.69
N LEU A 150 -18.45 12.20 -9.37
CA LEU A 150 -19.11 13.32 -8.69
C LEU A 150 -19.54 14.33 -9.76
N LYS A 151 -20.69 14.11 -10.40
CA LYS A 151 -21.22 15.04 -11.42
C LYS A 151 -21.41 16.44 -10.83
N THR A 152 -20.41 17.29 -11.02
CA THR A 152 -20.45 18.70 -10.68
C THR A 152 -21.23 19.41 -11.78
N SER A 153 -22.44 19.88 -11.49
CA SER A 153 -23.09 20.89 -12.33
C SER A 153 -22.39 22.22 -12.08
N THR A 154 -21.22 22.41 -12.69
CA THR A 154 -20.57 23.71 -12.77
C THR A 154 -21.30 24.57 -13.79
N SER A 155 -22.37 25.23 -13.34
CA SER A 155 -22.84 26.47 -13.95
C SER A 155 -23.16 27.41 -12.80
N LEU A 156 -22.33 28.44 -12.66
CA LEU A 156 -22.38 29.45 -11.61
C LEU A 156 -23.56 30.43 -11.80
N ALA A 157 -24.66 29.96 -12.37
CA ALA A 157 -25.88 30.71 -12.57
C ALA A 157 -27.07 29.78 -12.34
N SER A 158 -27.49 29.66 -11.08
CA SER A 158 -28.90 29.57 -10.65
C SER A 158 -28.97 29.40 -9.13
N ARG A 159 -29.42 30.45 -8.43
CA ARG A 159 -30.07 30.33 -7.11
C ARG A 159 -31.44 29.62 -7.30
N PRO A 160 -32.18 29.30 -6.23
CA PRO A 160 -31.88 28.43 -5.09
C PRO A 160 -32.90 27.27 -5.03
N SER A 161 -32.50 26.02 -4.82
CA SER A 161 -33.41 24.99 -4.27
C SER A 161 -32.71 23.68 -3.90
N ASN A 162 -32.99 23.23 -2.66
CA ASN A 162 -32.79 21.89 -2.08
C ASN A 162 -31.40 21.45 -1.55
N GLU A 163 -31.38 21.25 -0.23
CA GLU A 163 -30.26 21.07 0.72
C GLU A 163 -29.45 19.75 0.64
N LYS A 164 -29.27 19.10 -0.52
CA LYS A 164 -28.53 17.79 -0.51
C LYS A 164 -27.44 17.58 -1.56
N GLN A 165 -27.12 18.56 -2.39
CA GLN A 165 -26.14 18.36 -3.47
C GLN A 165 -24.96 19.34 -3.50
N THR A 166 -24.92 20.35 -2.62
CA THR A 166 -23.79 21.29 -2.49
C THR A 166 -22.73 20.84 -1.48
N SER A 167 -23.01 19.79 -0.69
CA SER A 167 -22.14 19.33 0.40
C SER A 167 -20.86 18.64 -0.07
N GLY A 168 -20.90 17.89 -1.17
CA GLY A 168 -19.76 17.04 -1.56
C GLY A 168 -18.50 17.82 -1.96
N LEU A 169 -18.66 19.01 -2.57
CA LEU A 169 -17.51 19.84 -2.97
C LEU A 169 -16.84 20.53 -1.77
N THR A 170 -17.62 20.95 -0.78
CA THR A 170 -17.09 21.60 0.42
C THR A 170 -16.33 20.60 1.29
N GLU A 171 -16.86 19.38 1.41
CA GLU A 171 -16.26 18.29 2.20
C GLU A 171 -14.92 17.79 1.60
N LEU A 172 -14.73 17.93 0.28
CA LEU A 172 -13.47 17.59 -0.38
C LEU A 172 -12.46 18.75 -0.39
N ALA A 173 -12.94 20.00 -0.39
CA ALA A 173 -12.08 21.19 -0.37
C ALA A 173 -11.58 21.56 1.04
N THR A 174 -12.37 21.25 2.07
CA THR A 174 -12.12 21.69 3.44
C THR A 174 -12.15 20.52 4.41
N ILE A 175 -11.35 20.62 5.46
CA ILE A 175 -11.34 19.67 6.58
C ILE A 175 -11.40 20.42 7.90
N TYR A 176 -12.01 19.82 8.91
CA TYR A 176 -11.90 20.34 10.27
C TYR A 176 -10.55 19.92 10.84
N HIS A 177 -9.73 20.89 11.26
CA HIS A 177 -8.42 20.62 11.82
C HIS A 177 -8.42 20.85 13.33
N HIS A 178 -8.25 19.79 14.11
CA HIS A 178 -8.42 19.83 15.56
C HIS A 178 -7.41 20.71 16.29
N GLY A 179 -6.19 20.87 15.75
CA GLY A 179 -5.19 21.78 16.31
C GLY A 179 -5.50 23.26 16.08
N VAL A 180 -6.32 23.57 15.07
CA VAL A 180 -6.77 24.94 14.75
C VAL A 180 -8.13 25.21 15.40
N GLY A 181 -8.97 24.18 15.53
CA GLY A 181 -10.33 24.30 16.06
C GLY A 181 -11.34 24.86 15.05
N ASP A 182 -11.01 24.81 13.75
CA ASP A 182 -11.85 25.32 12.67
C ASP A 182 -11.60 24.56 11.37
N TYR A 183 -12.43 24.84 10.36
CA TYR A 183 -12.29 24.34 9.00
C TYR A 183 -11.18 25.09 8.27
N ILE A 184 -10.26 24.34 7.68
CA ILE A 184 -9.20 24.85 6.82
C ILE A 184 -9.25 24.17 5.45
N LEU A 185 -8.56 24.75 4.46
CA LEU A 185 -8.41 24.10 3.17
C LEU A 185 -7.62 22.80 3.31
N ARG A 186 -8.16 21.71 2.74
CA ARG A 186 -7.51 20.40 2.74
C ARG A 186 -6.11 20.47 2.14
N ASP A 187 -5.97 21.16 1.01
CA ASP A 187 -4.69 21.32 0.32
C ASP A 187 -3.66 22.05 1.18
N THR A 188 -4.07 23.02 2.00
CA THR A 188 -3.17 23.69 2.95
C THR A 188 -2.69 22.72 4.02
N ALA A 189 -3.56 21.88 4.55
CA ALA A 189 -3.17 20.86 5.52
C ALA A 189 -2.24 19.81 4.89
N VAL A 190 -2.53 19.36 3.67
CA VAL A 190 -1.68 18.43 2.90
C VAL A 190 -0.31 19.04 2.65
N TYR A 191 -0.24 20.32 2.25
CA TYR A 191 1.00 21.05 2.08
C TYR A 191 1.85 21.08 3.36
N CYS A 192 1.23 21.42 4.50
CA CYS A 192 1.94 21.47 5.78
C CYS A 192 2.46 20.09 6.20
N THR A 193 1.66 19.05 5.97
CA THR A 193 2.03 17.66 6.26
C THR A 193 3.15 17.18 5.35
N ALA A 194 3.10 17.52 4.07
CA ALA A 194 4.14 17.23 3.10
C ALA A 194 5.47 17.89 3.50
N LEU A 195 5.44 19.14 3.97
CA LEU A 195 6.61 19.82 4.50
C LEU A 195 7.17 19.07 5.73
N ARG A 196 6.31 18.65 6.66
CA ARG A 196 6.71 17.87 7.84
C ARG A 196 7.38 16.54 7.47
N PHE A 197 6.88 15.86 6.45
CA PHE A 197 7.40 14.56 6.02
C PHE A 197 8.57 14.63 5.03
N GLY A 198 8.94 15.83 4.57
CA GLY A 198 10.04 16.02 3.62
C GLY A 198 9.66 15.62 2.19
N LEU A 199 8.43 15.91 1.76
CA LEU A 199 7.91 15.65 0.42
C LEU A 199 7.90 16.95 -0.41
N PRO A 200 8.99 17.30 -1.12
CA PRO A 200 9.11 18.60 -1.81
C PRO A 200 8.19 18.74 -3.02
N GLU A 201 7.74 17.65 -3.64
CA GLU A 201 6.87 17.72 -4.82
C GLU A 201 5.41 18.09 -4.49
N LEU A 202 5.05 18.03 -3.20
CA LEU A 202 3.74 18.44 -2.69
C LEU A 202 3.74 19.89 -2.17
N GLN A 203 4.87 20.60 -2.31
CA GLN A 203 5.03 22.02 -1.96
C GLN A 203 4.88 22.90 -3.21
#